data_AF-A0A443SJH3-F1
#
_entry.id   AF-A0A443SJH3-F1
#
_cell.length_a   1.000
_cell.length_b   1.000
_cell.length_c   1.000
_cell.angle_alpha   90.00
_cell.angle_beta   90.00
_cell.angle_gamma   90.00
#
_symmetry.space_group_name_H-M   'P 1'
#
loop_
_entity.id
_entity.type
_entity.pdbx_description
1 polymer ?
#
loop_
_entity_poly.entity_id
_entity_poly.type
_entity_poly.pdbx_seq_one_letter_code
_entity_poly.pdbx_strand_id
1 'polypeptide(L)'
;MPANATTNCKPHQEPCLFDIDTDPCEYNNVAHIYPDIATKLWKKILKYNETAVPPGNKPNDPCSSPTLHGYTWSNWQDDPVSCQILR
;
A
#
# COMPACT_ATOMS: atom_id res chain seq x y z
N MET A 1 -6.85 7.78 -21.74
CA MET A 1 -5.49 7.35 -21.39
C MET A 1 -4.77 6.87 -22.64
N PRO A 2 -3.47 7.16 -22.82
CA PRO A 2 -2.65 6.57 -23.88
C PRO A 2 -2.59 5.05 -23.74
N ALA A 3 -2.58 4.33 -24.86
CA ALA A 3 -2.52 2.86 -24.86
C ALA A 3 -1.21 2.30 -24.28
N ASN A 4 -0.14 3.09 -24.26
CA ASN A 4 1.17 2.69 -23.74
C ASN A 4 1.32 2.92 -22.22
N ALA A 5 0.40 3.64 -21.57
CA ALA A 5 0.52 3.97 -20.15
C ALA A 5 0.59 2.73 -19.24
N THR A 6 -0.06 1.63 -19.63
CA THR A 6 -0.04 0.36 -18.88
C THR A 6 1.09 -0.58 -19.28
N THR A 7 1.81 -0.30 -20.36
CA THR A 7 2.85 -1.19 -20.90
C THR A 7 4.26 -0.63 -20.75
N ASN A 8 4.42 0.69 -20.63
CA ASN A 8 5.71 1.37 -20.48
C ASN A 8 6.24 1.41 -19.03
N CYS A 9 5.39 1.11 -18.04
CA CYS A 9 5.74 0.97 -16.64
C CYS A 9 5.30 -0.40 -16.16
N LYS A 10 6.26 -1.25 -15.78
CA LYS A 10 6.01 -2.57 -15.18
C LYS A 10 6.65 -2.60 -13.80
N PRO A 11 5.97 -2.09 -12.75
CA PRO A 11 6.59 -1.83 -11.44
C PRO A 11 7.08 -3.10 -10.73
N HIS A 12 6.57 -4.27 -11.10
CA HIS A 12 7.07 -5.56 -10.60
C HIS A 12 8.36 -6.05 -11.28
N GLN A 13 8.78 -5.41 -12.37
CA GLN A 13 9.97 -5.76 -13.14
C GLN A 13 11.08 -4.72 -12.95
N GLU A 14 10.75 -3.44 -12.99
CA GLU A 14 11.70 -2.34 -12.82
C GLU A 14 11.03 -1.08 -12.25
N PRO A 15 11.80 -0.14 -11.64
CA PRO A 15 11.27 1.14 -11.15
C PRO A 15 10.72 2.02 -12.28
N CYS A 16 9.64 2.73 -12.00
CA CYS A 16 9.10 3.77 -12.88
C CYS A 16 9.37 5.16 -12.30
N LEU A 17 9.55 6.15 -13.18
CA LEU A 17 9.75 7.55 -12.81
C LEU A 17 8.80 8.41 -13.64
N PHE A 18 8.09 9.32 -12.98
CA PHE A 18 7.16 10.26 -13.60
C PHE A 18 7.47 11.69 -13.15
N ASP A 19 7.29 12.65 -14.05
CA ASP A 19 7.35 14.07 -13.73
C ASP A 19 5.91 14.57 -13.51
N ILE A 20 5.52 14.79 -12.26
CA ILE A 20 4.14 15.11 -11.90
C ILE A 20 3.72 16.51 -12.41
N ASP A 21 4.66 17.44 -12.55
CA ASP A 21 4.35 18.81 -13.00
C ASP A 21 3.94 18.83 -14.48
N THR A 22 4.53 17.94 -15.29
CA THR A 22 4.28 17.86 -16.73
C THR A 22 3.42 16.66 -17.15
N ASP A 23 3.36 15.61 -16.33
CA ASP A 23 2.58 14.39 -16.53
C ASP A 23 1.84 13.97 -15.23
N PRO A 24 0.82 14.74 -14.80
CA PRO A 24 0.06 14.46 -13.58
C PRO A 24 -0.76 13.16 -13.66
N CYS A 25 -0.93 12.60 -14.85
CA CYS A 25 -1.65 11.35 -15.08
C CYS A 25 -0.71 10.13 -15.13
N GLU A 26 0.59 10.32 -14.94
CA GLU A 26 1.61 9.25 -14.88
C GLU A 26 1.60 8.34 -16.13
N TYR A 27 1.41 8.92 -17.31
CA TYR A 27 1.29 8.15 -18.55
C TYR A 27 2.64 7.77 -19.17
N ASN A 28 3.71 8.48 -18.85
CA ASN A 28 5.00 8.35 -19.51
C ASN A 28 6.11 8.04 -18.50
N ASN A 29 6.52 6.78 -18.45
CA ASN A 29 7.68 6.38 -17.66
C ASN A 29 8.97 6.99 -18.26
N VAL A 30 9.64 7.86 -17.51
CA VAL A 30 10.89 8.53 -17.88
C VAL A 30 12.12 7.99 -17.15
N ALA A 31 12.01 6.83 -16.47
CA ALA A 31 13.10 6.25 -15.67
C ALA A 31 14.38 6.00 -16.50
N HIS A 32 14.23 5.51 -17.73
CA HIS A 32 15.34 5.27 -18.67
C HIS A 32 15.93 6.55 -19.25
N ILE A 33 15.16 7.65 -19.24
CA ILE A 33 15.62 8.97 -19.72
C ILE A 33 16.42 9.68 -18.62
N TYR A 34 16.02 9.52 -17.36
CA TYR A 34 16.66 10.16 -16.20
C TYR A 34 17.11 9.15 -15.12
N PRO A 35 18.08 8.27 -15.43
CA PRO A 35 18.52 7.21 -14.52
C PRO A 35 19.14 7.73 -13.22
N ASP A 36 19.78 8.91 -13.26
CA ASP A 36 20.36 9.54 -12.07
C ASP A 36 19.29 10.00 -11.08
N ILE A 37 18.15 10.50 -11.58
CA ILE A 37 17.01 10.91 -10.75
C ILE A 37 16.37 9.67 -10.13
N ALA A 38 16.14 8.62 -10.93
CA ALA A 38 15.63 7.35 -10.44
C ALA A 38 16.51 6.78 -9.32
N THR A 39 17.83 6.78 -9.51
CA THR A 39 18.82 6.34 -8.50
C THR A 39 18.78 7.20 -7.24
N LYS A 40 18.67 8.52 -7.39
CA LYS A 40 18.57 9.45 -6.24
C LYS A 40 17.32 9.19 -5.41
N LEU A 41 16.17 8.99 -6.06
CA LEU A 41 14.92 8.69 -5.36
C LEU A 41 14.94 7.30 -4.73
N TRP A 42 15.55 6.31 -5.38
CA TRP A 42 15.75 4.98 -4.81
C TRP A 42 16.57 5.03 -3.51
N LYS A 43 17.68 5.77 -3.50
CA LYS A 43 18.48 5.99 -2.28
C LYS A 43 17.66 6.64 -1.16
N LYS A 44 16.72 7.52 -1.50
CA LYS A 44 15.81 8.15 -0.53
C LYS A 44 14.83 7.13 0.08
N ILE A 45 14.30 6.21 -0.74
CA ILE A 45 13.47 5.08 -0.26
C ILE A 45 14.27 4.20 0.71
N LEU A 46 15.51 3.83 0.36
CA LEU A 46 16.38 3.04 1.22
C LEU A 46 16.62 3.72 2.58
N LYS A 47 16.86 5.04 2.57
CA LYS A 47 17.02 5.82 3.80
C LYS A 47 15.77 5.81 4.69
N TYR A 48 14.56 5.86 4.10
CA TYR A 48 13.33 5.72 4.89
C TYR A 48 13.17 4.31 5.45
N ASN A 49 13.58 3.29 4.68
CA ASN A 49 13.54 1.90 5.09
C ASN A 49 14.45 1.61 6.30
N GLU A 50 15.58 2.30 6.43
CA GLU A 50 16.49 2.17 7.60
C GLU A 50 15.80 2.45 8.94
N THR A 51 14.76 3.29 8.94
CA THR A 51 13.99 3.67 10.14
C THR A 51 12.56 3.12 10.14
N ALA A 52 12.22 2.24 9.18
CA ALA A 52 10.87 1.71 9.05
C ALA A 52 10.54 0.79 10.23
N VAL A 53 9.40 1.05 10.88
CA VAL A 53 8.86 0.13 11.88
C VAL A 53 8.17 -1.07 11.18
N PRO A 54 8.13 -2.25 11.81
CA PRO A 54 7.42 -3.39 11.24
C PRO A 54 5.95 -3.06 10.94
N PRO A 55 5.37 -3.57 9.84
CA PRO A 55 3.96 -3.39 9.54
C PRO A 55 3.07 -3.90 10.69
N GLY A 56 2.05 -3.11 11.06
CA GLY A 56 1.11 -3.45 12.14
C GLY A 56 0.04 -4.49 11.76
N ASN A 57 0.23 -5.24 10.67
CA ASN A 57 -0.74 -6.21 10.19
C ASN A 57 -0.88 -7.34 11.22
N LYS A 58 -2.09 -7.53 11.73
CA LYS A 58 -2.44 -8.64 12.61
C LYS A 58 -3.38 -9.59 11.87
N PRO A 59 -3.42 -10.89 12.23
CA PRO A 59 -4.48 -11.79 11.76
C PRO A 59 -5.85 -11.19 12.10
N ASN A 60 -6.84 -11.48 11.26
CA ASN A 60 -8.22 -11.13 11.56
C ASN A 60 -8.63 -11.78 12.89
N ASP A 61 -9.17 -10.97 13.79
CA ASP A 61 -9.72 -11.43 15.06
C ASP A 61 -11.12 -12.01 14.82
N PRO A 62 -11.36 -13.32 15.03
CA PRO A 62 -12.68 -13.92 14.82
C PRO A 62 -13.78 -13.25 15.65
N CYS A 63 -13.44 -12.68 16.81
CA CYS A 63 -14.39 -11.99 17.68
C CYS A 63 -14.81 -10.62 17.14
N SER A 64 -14.16 -10.12 16.09
CA SER A 64 -14.62 -8.94 15.34
C SER A 64 -15.81 -9.22 14.42
N SER A 65 -16.22 -10.48 14.25
CA SER A 65 -17.30 -10.86 13.32
C SER A 65 -18.61 -10.14 13.66
N PRO A 66 -19.22 -9.37 12.73
CA PRO A 66 -20.50 -8.69 12.97
C PRO A 66 -21.63 -9.62 13.41
N THR A 67 -21.56 -10.91 13.05
CA THR A 67 -22.54 -11.92 13.50
C THR A 67 -22.60 -12.08 15.01
N LEU A 68 -21.53 -11.68 15.73
CA LEU A 68 -21.44 -11.68 17.19
C LEU A 68 -21.91 -10.35 17.81
N HIS A 69 -22.21 -9.34 16.98
CA HIS A 69 -22.49 -7.95 17.38
C HIS A 69 -23.77 -7.41 16.72
N GLY A 70 -24.83 -8.22 16.71
CA GLY A 70 -26.12 -7.81 16.13
C GLY A 70 -26.06 -7.49 14.63
N TYR A 71 -25.15 -8.14 13.89
CA TYR A 71 -24.88 -7.90 12.46
C TYR A 71 -24.36 -6.49 12.14
N THR A 72 -23.73 -5.84 13.12
CA THR A 72 -23.12 -4.50 12.96
C THR A 72 -21.63 -4.52 13.24
N TRP A 73 -20.89 -3.58 12.64
CA TRP A 73 -19.50 -3.34 13.02
C TRP A 73 -19.47 -2.52 14.30
N SER A 74 -18.85 -3.05 15.34
CA SER A 74 -18.76 -2.41 16.65
C SER A 74 -17.34 -2.55 17.22
N ASN A 75 -17.03 -1.83 18.30
CA ASN A 75 -15.84 -2.07 19.11
C ASN A 75 -16.00 -3.41 19.85
N TRP A 76 -15.30 -4.45 19.38
CA TRP A 76 -15.51 -5.82 19.88
C TRP A 76 -14.63 -6.20 21.08
N GLN A 77 -13.58 -5.43 21.40
CA GLN A 77 -12.68 -5.75 22.51
C GLN A 77 -13.14 -5.18 23.86
N ASP A 78 -14.07 -4.23 23.86
CA ASP A 78 -14.61 -3.63 25.08
C ASP A 78 -15.86 -4.38 25.59
N ASP A 79 -16.43 -5.25 24.77
CA ASP A 79 -17.60 -6.07 25.12
C ASP A 79 -17.16 -7.52 25.43
N PRO A 80 -17.09 -7.90 26.73
CA PRO A 80 -16.62 -9.22 27.15
C PRO A 80 -17.56 -10.38 26.80
N VAL A 81 -18.78 -10.10 26.31
CA VAL A 81 -19.83 -11.12 26.11
C VAL A 81 -19.81 -11.67 24.67
N SER A 82 -19.44 -10.84 23.69
CA SER A 82 -19.50 -11.16 22.26
C SER A 82 -18.59 -12.33 21.82
N CYS A 83 -17.44 -12.50 22.49
CA CYS A 83 -16.40 -13.47 22.12
C CYS A 83 -16.54 -14.85 22.82
N GLN A 84 -17.56 -15.02 23.68
CA GLN A 84 -17.76 -16.28 24.43
C GLN A 84 -18.49 -17.37 23.64
N ILE A 85 -19.08 -17.02 22.49
CA ILE A 85 -19.89 -17.92 21.66
C ILE A 85 -19.01 -18.84 20.78
N LEU A 86 -17.69 -18.60 20.73
CA LEU A 86 -16.71 -19.40 19.98
C LEU A 86 -15.88 -20.37 20.85
N ARG A 87 -16.24 -20.58 22.13
CA ARG A 87 -15.62 -21.57 23.02
C ARG A 87 -16.49 -22.80 23.22
#